data_AF-A0A7J4KR91-F1
#
_entry.id   AF-A0A7J4KR91-F1
#
_cell.length_a   1.000
_cell.length_b   1.000
_cell.length_c   1.000
_cell.angle_alpha   90.00
_cell.angle_beta   90.00
_cell.angle_gamma   90.00
#
_symmetry.space_group_name_H-M   'P 1'
#
loop_
_entity.id
_entity.type
_entity.pdbx_description
1 polymer ?
#
loop_
_entity_poly.entity_id
_entity_poly.type
_entity_poly.pdbx_seq_one_letter_code
_entity_poly.pdbx_strand_id
1 'polypeptide(L)'
;MIKCPYCSSADRTWRKGWRYNASGKKQNWWCNSCERRFTIDDGFWKMKHRPEVIAEACSSYKRGMSFNAVSKHFKEYDKADICSATVYNWVQKYSRMTKKFTDKFTPKILGRMHLDEVIVNVRGKKRVSLESKR
;
A
#
# COMPACT_ATOMS: atom_id res chain seq x y z
N MET A 1 8.26 13.71 -19.97
CA MET A 1 6.97 13.34 -20.61
C MET A 1 6.17 12.50 -19.62
N ILE A 2 4.89 12.80 -19.40
CA ILE A 2 4.06 12.08 -18.41
C ILE A 2 3.15 11.11 -19.14
N LYS A 3 3.24 9.82 -18.77
CA LYS A 3 2.45 8.76 -19.38
C LYS A 3 1.07 8.69 -18.73
N CYS A 4 0.02 8.65 -19.53
CA CYS A 4 -1.33 8.39 -19.03
C CYS A 4 -1.41 6.95 -18.49
N PRO A 5 -1.85 6.72 -17.24
CA PRO A 5 -1.96 5.37 -16.66
C PRO A 5 -3.08 4.53 -17.28
N TYR A 6 -3.97 5.13 -18.07
CA TYR A 6 -5.11 4.44 -18.68
C TYR A 6 -4.85 3.96 -20.11
N CYS A 7 -4.14 4.76 -20.92
CA CYS A 7 -3.88 4.46 -22.33
C CYS A 7 -2.40 4.47 -22.71
N SER A 8 -1.49 4.68 -21.75
CA SER A 8 -0.03 4.74 -21.92
C SER A 8 0.49 5.84 -22.86
N SER A 9 -0.38 6.65 -23.45
CA SER A 9 0.00 7.79 -24.30
C SER A 9 0.75 8.84 -23.48
N ALA A 10 1.87 9.34 -24.03
CA ALA A 10 2.70 10.36 -23.40
C ALA A 10 2.54 11.73 -24.07
N ASP A 11 2.29 11.75 -25.39
CA ASP A 11 2.35 12.95 -26.24
C ASP A 11 1.18 13.91 -26.04
N ARG A 12 0.05 13.38 -25.57
CA ARG A 12 -1.22 14.12 -25.48
C ARG A 12 -1.68 14.30 -24.04
N THR A 13 -0.76 14.65 -23.13
CA THR A 13 -1.04 14.89 -21.71
C THR A 13 -0.73 16.33 -21.31
N TRP A 14 -1.63 17.00 -20.59
CA TRP A 14 -1.42 18.36 -20.07
C TRP A 14 -1.86 18.52 -18.63
N ARG A 15 -1.32 19.56 -17.98
CA ARG A 15 -1.70 19.98 -16.64
C ARG A 15 -3.11 20.56 -16.67
N LYS A 16 -4.02 20.01 -15.86
CA LYS A 16 -5.40 20.46 -15.72
C LYS A 16 -5.74 20.74 -14.27
N GLY A 17 -5.13 21.80 -13.74
CA GLY A 17 -5.35 22.31 -12.38
C GLY A 17 -4.82 21.38 -11.28
N TRP A 18 -5.42 21.49 -10.10
CA TRP A 18 -4.95 20.82 -8.89
C TRP A 18 -6.06 20.02 -8.24
N ARG A 19 -5.70 18.88 -7.65
CA ARG A 19 -6.57 18.09 -6.77
C ARG A 19 -6.14 18.33 -5.33
N TYR A 20 -7.12 18.57 -4.46
CA TYR A 20 -6.92 18.77 -3.03
C TYR A 20 -7.52 17.62 -2.24
N ASN A 21 -6.72 17.01 -1.38
CA ASN A 21 -7.10 15.92 -0.48
C ASN A 21 -6.46 16.15 0.90
N ALA A 22 -6.78 15.28 1.89
CA ALA A 22 -6.05 15.25 3.16
C ALA A 22 -4.54 14.96 2.99
N SER A 23 -4.14 14.31 1.88
CA SER A 23 -2.74 14.13 1.49
C SER A 23 -2.06 15.38 0.94
N GLY A 24 -2.80 16.48 0.78
CA GLY A 24 -2.31 17.74 0.24
C GLY A 24 -2.69 17.95 -1.23
N LYS A 25 -1.94 18.85 -1.87
CA LYS A 25 -2.14 19.30 -3.25
C LYS A 25 -1.42 18.37 -4.22
N LYS A 26 -2.15 17.72 -5.12
CA LYS A 26 -1.58 16.90 -6.20
C LYS A 26 -1.89 17.52 -7.57
N GLN A 27 -0.92 17.51 -8.47
CA GLN A 27 -1.11 17.97 -9.85
C GLN A 27 -2.11 17.05 -10.55
N ASN A 28 -3.18 17.62 -11.08
CA ASN A 28 -4.14 16.90 -11.89
C ASN A 28 -3.74 17.04 -13.36
N TRP A 29 -3.77 15.94 -14.09
CA TRP A 29 -3.42 15.82 -15.50
C TRP A 29 -4.64 15.43 -16.30
N TRP A 30 -4.68 15.81 -17.56
CA TRP A 30 -5.68 15.38 -18.53
C TRP A 30 -5.00 14.78 -19.74
N CYS A 31 -5.57 13.70 -20.26
CA CYS A 31 -5.12 13.05 -21.50
C CYS A 31 -6.14 13.29 -22.63
N ASN A 32 -5.74 13.86 -23.79
CA ASN A 32 -6.62 13.94 -24.98
C ASN A 32 -6.85 12.57 -25.60
N SER A 33 -5.90 11.63 -25.50
CA SER A 33 -6.04 10.34 -26.19
C SER A 33 -7.16 9.47 -25.62
N CYS A 34 -7.45 9.57 -24.32
CA CYS A 34 -8.51 8.77 -23.67
C CYS A 34 -9.49 9.62 -22.86
N GLU A 35 -9.41 10.95 -22.96
CA GLU A 35 -10.30 11.93 -22.33
C GLU A 35 -10.50 11.76 -20.81
N ARG A 36 -9.45 11.30 -20.11
CA ARG A 36 -9.49 11.03 -18.66
C ARG A 36 -8.57 11.96 -17.90
N ARG A 37 -9.00 12.29 -16.68
CA ARG A 37 -8.16 12.94 -15.66
C ARG A 37 -7.37 11.90 -14.91
N PHE A 38 -6.12 12.23 -14.58
CA PHE A 38 -5.30 11.36 -13.73
C PHE A 38 -4.35 12.16 -12.85
N THR A 39 -3.87 11.50 -11.81
CA THR A 39 -2.76 11.94 -10.98
C THR A 39 -1.64 10.93 -11.16
N ILE A 40 -0.40 11.39 -11.04
CA ILE A 40 0.78 10.51 -11.13
C ILE A 40 0.74 9.52 -9.96
N ASP A 41 1.11 8.27 -10.22
CA ASP A 41 1.28 7.26 -9.18
C ASP A 41 2.62 7.45 -8.49
N ASP A 42 2.59 7.98 -7.28
CA ASP A 42 3.73 8.20 -6.38
C ASP A 42 3.86 7.06 -5.34
N GLY A 43 3.26 5.90 -5.60
CA GLY A 43 3.14 4.80 -4.65
C GLY A 43 1.92 4.93 -3.72
N PHE A 44 1.33 6.13 -3.64
CA PHE A 44 0.12 6.42 -2.87
C PHE A 44 -1.06 6.79 -3.78
N TRP A 45 -1.09 6.24 -5.00
CA TRP A 45 -2.17 6.48 -5.93
C TRP A 45 -3.52 6.05 -5.35
N LYS A 46 -4.53 6.89 -5.63
CA LYS A 46 -5.91 6.78 -5.13
C LYS A 46 -6.05 6.81 -3.61
N MET A 47 -5.05 7.29 -2.87
CA MET A 47 -5.14 7.47 -1.43
C MET A 47 -5.55 8.90 -1.06
N LYS A 48 -6.48 9.02 -0.10
CA LYS A 48 -6.94 10.31 0.43
C LYS A 48 -5.99 10.84 1.52
N HIS A 49 -5.47 9.95 2.37
CA HIS A 49 -4.62 10.30 3.51
C HIS A 49 -3.16 10.47 3.09
N ARG A 50 -2.45 11.23 3.91
CA ARG A 50 -1.01 11.47 3.81
C ARG A 50 -0.22 10.15 3.77
N PRO A 51 0.80 10.03 2.91
CA PRO A 51 1.69 8.86 2.85
C PRO A 51 2.20 8.39 4.22
N GLU A 52 2.55 9.33 5.09
CA GLU A 52 3.12 9.11 6.42
C GLU A 52 2.12 8.40 7.34
N VAL A 53 0.83 8.79 7.31
CA VAL A 53 -0.24 8.15 8.09
C VAL A 53 -0.44 6.70 7.63
N ILE A 54 -0.42 6.49 6.31
CA ILE A 54 -0.62 5.16 5.72
C ILE A 54 0.56 4.24 6.05
N ALA A 55 1.78 4.76 5.93
CA ALA A 55 3.00 4.03 6.28
C ALA A 55 3.02 3.65 7.76
N GLU A 56 2.68 4.58 8.65
CA GLU A 56 2.62 4.30 10.08
C GLU A 56 1.54 3.28 10.42
N ALA A 57 0.39 3.32 9.75
CA ALA A 57 -0.67 2.32 9.95
C ALA A 57 -0.19 0.91 9.59
N CYS A 58 0.53 0.77 8.47
CA CYS A 58 1.11 -0.50 8.06
C CYS A 58 2.22 -0.95 9.00
N SER A 59 3.05 -0.03 9.48
CA SER A 59 4.13 -0.29 10.43
C SER A 59 3.58 -0.79 11.77
N SER A 60 2.58 -0.11 12.33
CA SER A 60 1.93 -0.48 13.58
C SER A 60 1.26 -1.85 13.51
N TYR A 61 0.61 -2.18 12.40
CA TYR A 61 0.11 -3.54 12.17
C TYR A 61 1.26 -4.57 12.14
N LYS A 62 2.36 -4.28 11.44
CA LYS A 62 3.53 -5.15 11.41
C LYS A 62 4.15 -5.38 12.80
N ARG A 63 4.06 -4.39 13.70
CA ARG A 63 4.47 -4.52 15.11
C ARG A 63 3.49 -5.35 15.97
N GLY A 64 2.38 -5.83 15.40
CA GLY A 64 1.42 -6.71 16.07
C GLY A 64 0.14 -6.03 16.55
N MET A 65 -0.07 -4.73 16.27
CA MET A 65 -1.33 -4.07 16.64
C MET A 65 -2.50 -4.58 15.79
N SER A 66 -3.66 -4.79 16.42
CA SER A 66 -4.90 -5.09 15.68
C SER A 66 -5.37 -3.88 14.87
N PHE A 67 -6.17 -4.11 13.82
CA PHE A 67 -6.70 -3.01 12.99
C PHE A 67 -7.53 -1.99 13.80
N ASN A 68 -8.26 -2.46 14.81
CA ASN A 68 -9.00 -1.61 15.73
C ASN A 68 -8.06 -0.81 16.63
N ALA A 69 -7.01 -1.43 17.17
CA ALA A 69 -6.02 -0.73 17.99
C ALA A 69 -5.28 0.35 17.19
N VAL A 70 -4.93 0.08 15.93
CA VAL A 70 -4.33 1.08 15.03
C VAL A 70 -5.29 2.25 14.78
N SER A 71 -6.55 1.98 14.44
CA SER A 71 -7.58 3.01 14.26
C SER A 71 -7.76 3.87 15.51
N LYS A 72 -7.83 3.24 16.69
CA LYS A 72 -7.93 3.93 17.98
C LYS A 72 -6.70 4.81 18.25
N HIS A 73 -5.50 4.29 18.00
CA HIS A 73 -4.25 5.04 18.16
C HIS A 73 -4.22 6.31 17.30
N PHE A 74 -4.65 6.25 16.04
CA PHE A 74 -4.70 7.43 15.19
C PHE A 74 -5.71 8.48 15.68
N LYS A 75 -6.83 8.03 16.25
CA LYS A 75 -7.85 8.89 16.84
C LYS A 75 -7.39 9.53 18.15
N GLU A 76 -6.69 8.79 19.01
CA GLU A 76 -6.18 9.28 20.31
C GLU A 76 -5.14 10.39 20.15
N TYR A 77 -4.28 10.29 19.12
CA TYR A 77 -3.23 11.28 18.86
C TYR A 77 -3.63 12.34 17.82
N ASP A 78 -4.92 12.43 17.47
CA ASP A 78 -5.49 13.35 16.47
C ASP A 78 -4.70 13.40 15.13
N LYS A 79 -4.13 12.25 14.75
CA LYS A 79 -3.33 12.13 13.52
C LYS A 79 -4.21 11.88 12.29
N ALA A 80 -5.29 11.12 12.46
CA ALA A 80 -6.30 10.87 11.44
C ALA A 80 -7.54 10.20 12.05
N ASP A 81 -8.72 10.58 11.58
CA ASP A 81 -9.94 9.80 11.82
C ASP A 81 -10.10 8.73 10.74
N ILE A 82 -9.75 7.49 11.08
CA ILE A 82 -9.84 6.32 10.18
C ILE A 82 -10.50 5.15 10.90
N CYS A 83 -11.37 4.44 10.19
CA CYS A 83 -11.94 3.19 10.69
C CYS A 83 -10.97 2.01 10.49
N SER A 84 -11.15 0.94 11.25
CA SER A 84 -10.32 -0.27 11.17
C SER A 84 -10.34 -0.94 9.79
N ALA A 85 -11.47 -0.85 9.06
CA ALA A 85 -11.57 -1.33 7.69
C ALA A 85 -10.61 -0.59 6.73
N THR A 86 -10.38 0.70 6.97
CA THR A 86 -9.42 1.50 6.18
C THR A 86 -8.00 0.99 6.40
N VAL A 87 -7.62 0.72 7.66
CA VAL A 87 -6.32 0.13 8.01
C VAL A 87 -6.15 -1.22 7.34
N TYR A 88 -7.16 -2.10 7.41
CA TYR A 88 -7.13 -3.40 6.74
C TYR A 88 -6.89 -3.27 5.23
N ASN A 89 -7.61 -2.37 4.56
CA ASN A 89 -7.46 -2.15 3.12
C ASN A 89 -6.05 -1.66 2.74
N TRP A 90 -5.46 -0.78 3.55
CA TRP A 90 -4.08 -0.34 3.35
C TRP A 90 -3.09 -1.48 3.51
N VAL A 91 -3.17 -2.21 4.63
CA VAL A 91 -2.31 -3.36 4.91
C VAL A 91 -2.38 -4.37 3.77
N GLN A 92 -3.57 -4.71 3.27
CA GLN A 92 -3.71 -5.61 2.14
C GLN A 92 -3.08 -5.07 0.85
N LYS A 93 -3.34 -3.80 0.51
CA LYS A 93 -2.79 -3.17 -0.70
C LYS A 93 -1.27 -3.19 -0.68
N TYR A 94 -0.67 -2.71 0.40
CA TYR A 94 0.78 -2.56 0.50
C TYR A 94 1.49 -3.89 0.75
N SER A 95 0.88 -4.83 1.48
CA SER A 95 1.42 -6.19 1.60
C SER A 95 1.56 -6.88 0.23
N ARG A 96 0.54 -6.77 -0.63
CA ARG A 96 0.60 -7.29 -2.02
C ARG A 96 1.69 -6.61 -2.85
N MET A 97 1.85 -5.29 -2.68
CA MET A 97 2.87 -4.53 -3.38
C MET A 97 4.27 -4.94 -2.94
N THR A 98 4.50 -5.06 -1.63
CA THR A 98 5.78 -5.53 -1.05
C THR A 98 6.08 -6.96 -1.50
N LYS A 99 5.09 -7.85 -1.52
CA LYS A 99 5.26 -9.22 -2.02
C LYS A 99 5.74 -9.23 -3.48
N LYS A 100 5.06 -8.51 -4.37
CA LYS A 100 5.47 -8.37 -5.78
C LYS A 100 6.87 -7.79 -5.95
N PHE A 101 7.31 -6.97 -5.00
CA PHE A 101 8.67 -6.43 -5.00
C PHE A 101 9.67 -7.49 -4.52
N THR A 102 9.39 -8.18 -3.42
CA THR A 102 10.27 -9.22 -2.85
C THR A 102 10.42 -10.43 -3.76
N ASP A 103 9.37 -10.80 -4.51
CA ASP A 103 9.37 -11.94 -5.43
C ASP A 103 10.36 -11.76 -6.60
N LYS A 104 10.82 -10.53 -6.87
CA LYS A 104 11.83 -10.24 -7.91
C LYS A 104 13.25 -10.63 -7.50
N PHE A 105 13.49 -10.84 -6.20
CA PHE A 105 14.81 -11.16 -5.70
C PHE A 105 14.96 -12.67 -5.55
N THR A 106 15.81 -13.27 -6.38
CA THR A 106 16.27 -14.65 -6.21
C THR A 106 17.57 -14.62 -5.39
N PRO A 107 17.55 -15.08 -4.13
CA PRO A 107 18.77 -15.10 -3.32
C PRO A 107 19.75 -16.14 -3.88
N LYS A 108 21.01 -15.75 -4.04
CA LYS A 108 22.10 -16.71 -4.30
C LYS A 108 22.42 -17.38 -2.96
N ILE A 109 22.05 -18.65 -2.84
CA ILE A 109 22.24 -19.44 -1.62
C ILE A 109 23.50 -20.30 -1.71
N LEU A 110 24.29 -20.31 -0.64
CA LEU A 110 25.43 -21.20 -0.45
C LEU A 110 25.44 -21.62 1.03
N GLY A 111 25.35 -22.92 1.32
CA GLY A 111 25.39 -23.45 2.70
C GLY A 111 24.08 -24.07 3.19
N ARG A 112 23.93 -24.13 4.52
CA ARG A 112 22.80 -24.79 5.22
C ARG A 112 21.59 -23.87 5.32
N MET A 113 20.39 -24.43 5.17
CA MET A 113 19.12 -23.71 5.26
C MET A 113 18.32 -24.18 6.47
N HIS A 114 17.78 -23.23 7.24
CA HIS A 114 16.81 -23.48 8.31
C HIS A 114 15.39 -23.32 7.76
N LEU A 115 14.52 -24.26 8.13
CA LEU A 115 13.13 -24.31 7.72
C LEU A 115 12.29 -24.41 9.00
N ASP A 116 11.44 -23.42 9.25
CA ASP A 116 10.55 -23.40 10.40
C ASP A 116 9.10 -23.64 9.96
N GLU A 117 8.35 -24.35 10.80
CA GLU A 117 6.91 -24.52 10.63
C GLU A 117 6.14 -23.60 11.59
N VAL A 118 5.15 -22.89 11.03
CA VAL A 118 4.23 -22.07 11.82
C VAL A 118 2.80 -22.56 11.59
N ILE A 119 2.09 -22.87 12.66
CA ILE A 119 0.69 -23.30 12.62
C ILE A 119 -0.19 -22.15 13.07
N VAL A 120 -1.09 -21.70 12.20
CA VAL A 120 -2.02 -20.60 12.47
C VAL A 120 -3.46 -21.11 12.38
N ASN A 121 -4.29 -20.76 13.36
CA ASN A 121 -5.73 -21.04 13.30
C ASN A 121 -6.43 -19.96 12.47
N VAL A 122 -7.03 -20.37 11.35
CA VAL A 122 -7.79 -19.50 10.46
C VAL A 122 -9.23 -19.99 10.40
N ARG A 123 -10.16 -19.23 11.00
CA ARG A 123 -11.61 -19.55 11.02
C ARG A 123 -11.90 -20.96 11.57
N GLY A 124 -11.22 -21.34 12.64
CA GLY A 124 -11.39 -22.65 13.28
C GLY A 124 -10.63 -23.80 12.60
N LYS A 125 -9.97 -23.56 11.45
CA LYS A 125 -9.15 -24.55 10.75
C LYS A 125 -7.67 -24.26 10.99
N LYS A 126 -6.93 -25.25 11.47
CA LYS A 126 -5.46 -25.17 11.55
C LYS A 126 -4.90 -25.13 10.12
N ARG A 127 -4.13 -24.09 9.81
CA ARG A 127 -3.35 -23.99 8.58
C ARG A 127 -1.88 -24.01 8.94
N VAL A 128 -1.12 -24.82 8.22
CA VAL A 128 0.34 -24.88 8.34
C VAL A 128 0.91 -23.95 7.27
N SER A 129 1.73 -23.01 7.69
CA SER A 129 2.60 -22.24 6.81
C SER A 129 4.04 -22.66 7.07
N LEU A 130 4.72 -23.12 6.02
CA LEU A 130 6.17 -23.32 6.02
C LEU A 130 6.80 -21.94 5.79
N GLU A 131 7.49 -21.42 6.79
CA GLU A 131 8.26 -20.19 6.68
C GLU A 131 9.75 -20.53 6.83
N SER A 132 10.53 -20.37 5.77
CA SER A 132 11.99 -20.35 5.94
C SER A 132 12.35 -19.01 6.58
N LYS A 133 12.61 -18.99 7.89
CA LYS A 133 13.22 -17.81 8.51
C LYS A 133 14.69 -17.76 8.09
N ARG A 134 15.04 -16.62 7.50
CA ARG A 134 16.37 -16.26 7.05
C ARG A 134 17.33 -16.10 8.22
#